data_AF-A0A2N5VH42-F1
#
_entry.id   AF-A0A2N5VH42-F1
#
_cell.length_a   1.000
_cell.length_b   1.000
_cell.length_c   1.000
_cell.angle_alpha   90.00
_cell.angle_beta   90.00
_cell.angle_gamma   90.00
#
_symmetry.space_group_name_H-M   'P 1'
#
loop_
_entity.id
_entity.type
_entity.pdbx_description
1 polymer ?
#
loop_
_entity_poly.entity_id
_entity_poly.type
_entity_poly.pdbx_seq_one_letter_code
_entity_poly.pdbx_strand_id
1 'polypeptide(L)'
;MPPKQVSSTTKTPKKKYIPWDQDGVDGGNSSITIILDWLGTGTNYLQWLGDLESGTTKTRLCSEILQIMKDSRITHRDSKGVQQKIGDLQALYNTAHNWKKNTGQGILEQDELNGVRTVEEKVLEICCYWEELDPIMGSRLVTEPLHI
;
A
#
# COMPACT_ATOMS: atom_id res chain seq x y z
N MET A 1 -36.08 -43.57 26.02
CA MET A 1 -35.72 -42.19 25.62
C MET A 1 -34.21 -42.04 25.75
N PRO A 2 -33.45 -41.76 24.68
CA PRO A 2 -32.02 -41.45 24.81
C PRO A 2 -31.81 -39.94 25.10
N PRO A 3 -30.71 -39.57 25.78
CA PRO A 3 -30.46 -38.19 26.20
C PRO A 3 -29.92 -37.32 25.04
N LYS A 4 -30.32 -36.04 25.04
CA LYS A 4 -29.86 -35.01 24.09
C LYS A 4 -28.35 -34.75 24.28
N GLN A 5 -27.57 -34.96 23.23
CA GLN A 5 -26.21 -34.41 23.14
C GLN A 5 -26.28 -32.89 22.95
N VAL A 6 -25.72 -32.16 23.89
CA VAL A 6 -25.35 -30.75 23.71
C VAL A 6 -24.05 -30.69 22.92
N SER A 7 -24.15 -30.33 21.64
CA SER A 7 -22.99 -30.01 20.81
C SER A 7 -22.44 -28.63 21.19
N SER A 8 -21.37 -28.62 21.97
CA SER A 8 -20.58 -27.43 22.24
C SER A 8 -19.92 -26.95 20.95
N THR A 9 -20.39 -25.83 20.40
CA THR A 9 -19.74 -25.14 19.28
C THR A 9 -18.48 -24.44 19.78
N THR A 10 -17.32 -25.02 19.50
CA THR A 10 -16.01 -24.39 19.72
C THR A 10 -15.86 -23.21 18.77
N LYS A 11 -15.99 -21.99 19.32
CA LYS A 11 -15.70 -20.75 18.58
C LYS A 11 -14.19 -20.67 18.36
N THR A 12 -13.74 -20.71 17.11
CA THR A 12 -12.34 -20.45 16.77
C THR A 12 -11.98 -19.00 17.12
N PRO A 13 -10.83 -18.74 17.76
CA PRO A 13 -10.43 -17.39 18.11
C PRO A 13 -10.19 -16.57 16.84
N LYS A 14 -10.78 -15.37 16.77
CA LYS A 14 -10.52 -14.41 15.69
C LYS A 14 -9.05 -14.02 15.72
N LYS A 15 -8.33 -14.17 14.59
CA LYS A 15 -6.96 -13.67 14.47
C LYS A 15 -6.95 -12.17 14.77
N LYS A 16 -6.06 -11.73 15.66
CA LYS A 16 -5.86 -10.30 15.94
C LYS A 16 -5.39 -9.63 14.65
N TYR A 17 -6.01 -8.51 14.29
CA TYR A 17 -5.53 -7.65 13.21
C TYR A 17 -4.21 -7.01 13.63
N ILE A 18 -3.21 -7.05 12.78
CA ILE A 18 -1.91 -6.39 12.99
C ILE A 18 -1.78 -5.30 11.92
N PRO A 19 -1.68 -4.00 12.31
CA PRO A 19 -1.46 -2.90 11.38
C PRO A 19 -0.19 -3.12 10.54
N TRP A 20 -0.18 -2.64 9.30
CA TRP A 20 0.92 -2.88 8.35
C TRP A 20 2.14 -1.97 8.60
N ASP A 21 1.93 -0.87 9.31
CA ASP A 21 2.89 0.14 9.72
C ASP A 21 3.47 -0.12 11.13
N GLN A 22 2.94 -1.12 11.84
CA GLN A 22 3.32 -1.43 13.24
C GLN A 22 3.68 -2.90 13.47
N ASP A 23 4.06 -3.63 12.42
CA ASP A 23 4.43 -5.03 12.51
C ASP A 23 5.93 -5.31 12.33
N GLY A 24 6.75 -4.26 12.39
CA GLY A 24 8.20 -4.39 12.44
C GLY A 24 8.66 -5.13 13.70
N VAL A 25 9.68 -5.98 13.56
CA VAL A 25 10.22 -6.81 14.64
C VAL A 25 11.60 -6.28 15.07
N ASP A 26 11.80 -6.09 16.38
CA ASP A 26 13.01 -5.52 17.01
C ASP A 26 13.52 -4.23 16.37
N GLY A 27 12.61 -3.31 16.05
CA GLY A 27 12.94 -2.03 15.41
C GLY A 27 13.27 -2.13 13.92
N GLY A 28 13.08 -3.29 13.30
CA GLY A 28 13.18 -3.47 11.85
C GLY A 28 12.01 -2.85 11.08
N ASN A 29 12.14 -2.82 9.75
CA ASN A 29 11.14 -2.23 8.85
C ASN A 29 9.76 -2.90 8.99
N SER A 30 8.71 -2.08 8.95
CA SER A 30 7.33 -2.55 8.90
C SER A 30 6.98 -3.11 7.51
N SER A 31 5.88 -3.85 7.40
CA SER A 31 5.37 -4.30 6.11
C SER A 31 5.06 -3.13 5.15
N ILE A 32 4.59 -2.00 5.67
CA ILE A 32 4.39 -0.77 4.88
C ILE A 32 5.71 -0.27 4.31
N THR A 33 6.72 -0.13 5.16
CA THR A 33 8.04 0.38 4.77
C THR A 33 8.64 -0.52 3.68
N ILE A 34 8.59 -1.84 3.89
CA ILE A 34 9.07 -2.83 2.91
C ILE A 34 8.35 -2.69 1.56
N ILE A 35 7.03 -2.47 1.56
CA ILE A 35 6.27 -2.28 0.32
C ILE A 35 6.69 -0.99 -0.39
N LEU A 36 6.78 0.13 0.34
CA LEU A 36 7.17 1.42 -0.22
C LEU A 36 8.59 1.38 -0.80
N ASP A 37 9.55 0.83 -0.05
CA ASP A 37 10.93 0.65 -0.49
C ASP A 37 11.00 -0.22 -1.75
N TRP A 38 10.27 -1.34 -1.76
CA TRP A 38 10.24 -2.23 -2.92
C TRP A 38 9.65 -1.55 -4.15
N LEU A 39 8.55 -0.81 -4.00
CA LEU A 39 7.92 -0.07 -5.10
C LEU A 39 8.86 1.00 -5.68
N GLY A 40 9.62 1.68 -4.83
CA GLY A 40 10.59 2.72 -5.23
C GLY A 40 11.92 2.18 -5.77
N THR A 41 12.14 0.87 -5.72
CA THR A 41 13.39 0.26 -6.19
C THR A 41 13.35 -0.02 -7.69
N GLY A 42 14.23 0.63 -8.45
CA GLY A 42 14.43 0.36 -9.88
C GLY A 42 13.14 0.50 -10.69
N THR A 43 12.76 -0.55 -11.42
CA THR A 43 11.56 -0.59 -12.26
C THR A 43 10.39 -1.36 -11.64
N ASN A 44 10.45 -1.68 -10.34
CA ASN A 44 9.49 -2.57 -9.68
C ASN A 44 8.05 -2.08 -9.81
N TYR A 45 7.80 -0.78 -9.65
CA TYR A 45 6.45 -0.23 -9.83
C TYR A 45 5.93 -0.38 -11.27
N LEU A 46 6.77 -0.18 -12.29
CA LEU A 46 6.38 -0.42 -13.69
C LEU A 46 6.08 -1.90 -13.97
N GLN A 47 6.90 -2.79 -13.41
CA GLN A 47 6.66 -4.23 -13.48
C GLN A 47 5.33 -4.58 -12.80
N TRP A 48 4.99 -3.91 -11.70
CA TRP A 48 3.72 -4.07 -11.00
C TRP A 48 2.51 -3.63 -11.84
N LEU A 49 2.65 -2.54 -12.60
CA LEU A 49 1.63 -2.07 -13.54
C LEU A 49 1.43 -3.02 -14.73
N GLY A 50 2.45 -3.83 -15.05
CA GLY A 50 2.45 -4.70 -16.21
C GLY A 50 2.93 -4.00 -17.49
N ASP A 51 3.59 -2.84 -17.35
CA ASP A 51 4.05 -2.01 -18.47
C ASP A 51 5.37 -2.49 -19.11
N LEU A 52 5.93 -3.61 -18.63
CA LEU A 52 7.10 -4.25 -19.23
C LEU A 52 6.69 -5.53 -19.98
N GLU A 53 7.26 -5.73 -21.18
CA GLU A 53 7.02 -6.89 -22.07
C GLU A 53 7.32 -8.25 -21.42
N SER A 54 7.92 -8.30 -20.23
CA SER A 54 8.49 -9.50 -19.62
C SER A 54 7.47 -10.50 -19.04
N GLY A 55 6.16 -10.30 -19.19
CA GLY A 55 5.15 -11.26 -18.74
C GLY A 55 5.22 -11.58 -17.23
N THR A 56 5.79 -10.69 -16.43
CA THR A 56 5.97 -10.90 -15.00
C THR A 56 4.62 -10.88 -14.29
N THR A 57 4.24 -12.00 -13.66
CA THR A 57 2.96 -12.09 -12.96
C THR A 57 3.00 -11.36 -11.63
N LYS A 58 1.89 -10.70 -11.25
CA LYS A 58 1.74 -10.09 -9.90
C LYS A 58 2.03 -11.09 -8.78
N THR A 59 1.75 -12.38 -9.00
CA THR A 59 2.09 -13.47 -8.07
C THR A 59 3.58 -13.55 -7.77
N ARG A 60 4.44 -13.42 -8.79
CA ARG A 60 5.90 -13.44 -8.62
C ARG A 60 6.35 -12.22 -7.81
N LEU A 61 5.90 -11.03 -8.17
CA LEU A 61 6.23 -9.78 -7.47
C LEU A 61 5.80 -9.82 -5.99
N CYS A 62 4.58 -10.30 -5.71
CA CYS A 62 4.14 -10.52 -4.33
C CYS A 62 5.03 -11.53 -3.57
N SER A 63 5.55 -12.56 -4.25
CA SER A 63 6.42 -13.55 -3.62
C SER A 63 7.79 -12.96 -3.26
N GLU A 64 8.31 -12.06 -4.09
CA GLU A 64 9.55 -11.33 -3.80
C GLU A 64 9.38 -10.41 -2.58
N ILE A 65 8.29 -9.64 -2.51
CA ILE A 65 7.96 -8.80 -1.35
C ILE A 65 7.79 -9.64 -0.08
N LEU A 66 7.07 -10.76 -0.16
CA LEU A 66 6.89 -11.66 0.98
C LEU A 66 8.21 -12.25 1.46
N GLN A 67 9.18 -12.44 0.57
CA GLN A 67 10.49 -12.93 0.98
C GLN A 67 11.25 -11.87 1.77
N ILE A 68 11.22 -10.61 1.34
CA ILE A 68 11.80 -9.49 2.10
C ILE A 68 11.14 -9.35 3.47
N MET A 69 9.81 -9.53 3.56
CA MET A 69 9.08 -9.56 4.83
C MET A 69 9.55 -10.71 5.74
N LYS A 70 9.74 -11.92 5.20
CA LYS A 70 10.25 -13.06 5.97
C LYS A 70 11.67 -12.84 6.46
N ASP A 71 12.53 -12.26 5.64
CA ASP A 71 13.90 -11.90 6.02
C ASP A 71 13.90 -10.83 7.13
N SER A 72 12.86 -9.99 7.17
CA SER A 72 12.55 -9.05 8.26
C SER A 72 11.79 -9.68 9.43
N ARG A 73 11.61 -11.01 9.43
CA ARG A 73 10.89 -11.82 10.43
C ARG A 73 9.37 -11.57 10.53
N ILE A 74 8.80 -10.92 9.53
CA ILE A 74 7.36 -10.74 9.35
C ILE A 74 6.81 -11.94 8.56
N THR A 75 6.09 -12.85 9.25
CA THR A 75 5.65 -14.14 8.66
C THR A 75 4.14 -14.31 8.54
N HIS A 76 3.35 -13.34 9.03
CA HIS A 76 1.87 -13.41 9.03
C HIS A 76 1.21 -12.84 7.78
N ARG A 77 1.97 -12.21 6.87
CA ARG A 77 1.45 -11.65 5.61
C ARG A 77 1.33 -12.74 4.54
N ASP A 78 0.42 -12.53 3.60
CA ASP A 78 0.23 -13.42 2.45
C ASP A 78 0.15 -12.63 1.13
N SER A 79 0.21 -13.35 0.00
CA SER A 79 0.32 -12.75 -1.33
C SER A 79 -0.91 -11.92 -1.68
N LYS A 80 -2.09 -12.36 -1.27
CA LYS A 80 -3.35 -11.64 -1.47
C LYS A 80 -3.37 -10.35 -0.65
N GLY A 81 -2.89 -10.39 0.59
CA GLY A 81 -2.77 -9.24 1.47
C GLY A 81 -1.81 -8.21 0.91
N VAL A 82 -0.64 -8.63 0.40
CA VAL A 82 0.33 -7.73 -0.25
C VAL A 82 -0.29 -7.08 -1.48
N GLN A 83 -0.93 -7.86 -2.34
CA GLN A 83 -1.58 -7.32 -3.54
C GLN A 83 -2.68 -6.32 -3.20
N GLN A 84 -3.53 -6.63 -2.22
CA GLN A 84 -4.56 -5.72 -1.73
C GLN A 84 -3.91 -4.44 -1.19
N LYS A 85 -2.85 -4.56 -0.39
CA LYS A 85 -2.23 -3.42 0.25
C LYS A 85 -1.59 -2.45 -0.74
N ILE A 86 -0.94 -2.97 -1.79
CA ILE A 86 -0.43 -2.12 -2.88
C ILE A 86 -1.59 -1.43 -3.61
N GLY A 87 -2.68 -2.14 -3.87
CA GLY A 87 -3.89 -1.55 -4.45
C GLY A 87 -4.48 -0.42 -3.59
N ASP A 88 -4.50 -0.59 -2.27
CA ASP A 88 -4.95 0.44 -1.33
C ASP A 88 -4.04 1.68 -1.38
N LEU A 89 -2.71 1.49 -1.43
CA LEU A 89 -1.75 2.60 -1.57
C LEU A 89 -1.93 3.36 -2.89
N GLN A 90 -2.13 2.63 -4.00
CA GLN A 90 -2.44 3.24 -5.30
C GLN A 90 -3.75 4.04 -5.25
N ALA A 91 -4.77 3.52 -4.56
CA ALA A 91 -6.04 4.22 -4.40
C ALA A 91 -5.88 5.51 -3.59
N LEU A 92 -5.19 5.47 -2.44
CA LEU A 92 -4.90 6.66 -1.63
C LEU A 92 -4.14 7.72 -2.42
N TYR A 93 -3.08 7.32 -3.12
CA TYR A 93 -2.31 8.21 -3.98
C TYR A 93 -3.18 8.83 -5.08
N ASN A 94 -3.95 8.03 -5.81
CA ASN A 94 -4.81 8.53 -6.88
C ASN A 94 -5.88 9.49 -6.36
N THR A 95 -6.46 9.23 -5.18
CA THR A 95 -7.42 10.15 -4.55
C THR A 95 -6.74 11.47 -4.20
N ALA A 96 -5.57 11.45 -3.57
CA ALA A 96 -4.82 12.66 -3.22
C ALA A 96 -4.37 13.44 -4.47
N HIS A 97 -3.86 12.73 -5.49
CA HIS A 97 -3.41 13.32 -6.74
C HIS A 97 -4.58 13.92 -7.53
N ASN A 98 -5.73 13.24 -7.60
CA ASN A 98 -6.93 13.76 -8.23
C ASN A 98 -7.50 14.96 -7.47
N TRP A 99 -7.48 14.93 -6.13
CA TRP A 99 -7.85 16.09 -5.32
C TRP A 99 -6.94 17.27 -5.66
N LYS A 100 -5.62 17.11 -5.53
CA LYS A 100 -4.60 18.14 -5.82
C LYS A 100 -4.74 18.74 -7.23
N LYS A 101 -5.03 17.90 -8.23
CA LYS A 101 -5.22 18.33 -9.64
C LYS A 101 -6.52 19.10 -9.86
N ASN A 102 -7.59 18.76 -9.14
CA ASN A 102 -8.90 19.41 -9.27
C ASN A 102 -9.08 20.62 -8.34
N THR A 103 -8.08 20.94 -7.49
CA THR A 103 -8.03 22.16 -6.68
C THR A 103 -7.80 23.40 -7.54
N GLY A 104 -8.75 23.71 -8.42
CA GLY A 104 -8.91 25.03 -9.06
C GLY A 104 -9.71 26.02 -8.22
N GLN A 105 -10.14 25.63 -7.00
CA GLN A 105 -11.01 26.40 -6.10
C GLN A 105 -10.35 26.78 -4.75
N GLY A 106 -9.13 26.28 -4.45
CA GLY A 106 -8.46 26.51 -3.16
C GLY A 106 -8.91 25.56 -2.04
N ILE A 107 -8.46 25.82 -0.81
CA ILE A 107 -8.87 25.13 0.41
C ILE A 107 -10.34 25.46 0.69
N LEU A 108 -11.16 24.45 0.96
CA LEU A 108 -12.58 24.65 1.28
C LEU A 108 -12.75 25.06 2.74
N GLU A 109 -13.83 25.80 3.06
CA GLU A 109 -14.15 26.21 4.43
C GLU A 109 -14.23 25.01 5.41
N GLN A 110 -14.67 23.83 4.93
CA GLN A 110 -14.68 22.60 5.73
C GLN A 110 -13.27 22.08 6.06
N ASP A 111 -12.30 22.27 5.16
CA ASP A 111 -10.91 21.90 5.39
C ASP A 111 -10.28 22.86 6.42
N GLU A 112 -10.58 24.15 6.34
CA GLU A 112 -10.16 25.14 7.35
C GLU A 112 -10.73 24.82 8.75
N LEU A 113 -12.00 24.41 8.82
CA LEU A 113 -12.64 23.97 10.07
C LEU A 113 -12.00 22.70 10.64
N ASN A 114 -11.48 21.82 9.80
CA ASN A 114 -10.69 20.65 10.20
C ASN A 114 -9.22 20.99 10.51
N GLY A 115 -8.85 22.27 10.43
CA GLY A 115 -7.51 22.77 10.75
C GLY A 115 -6.50 22.66 9.60
N VAL A 116 -6.94 22.28 8.40
CA VAL A 116 -6.10 22.18 7.20
C VAL A 116 -5.93 23.59 6.61
N ARG A 117 -4.69 24.06 6.53
CA ARG A 117 -4.35 25.42 6.09
C ARG A 117 -3.67 25.44 4.73
N THR A 118 -3.18 24.29 4.28
CA THR A 118 -2.37 24.16 3.06
C THR A 118 -2.84 23.00 2.21
N VAL A 119 -2.54 23.07 0.91
CA VAL A 119 -2.85 22.01 -0.05
C VAL A 119 -2.06 20.75 0.32
N GLU A 120 -0.84 20.93 0.81
CA GLU A 120 0.07 19.89 1.27
C GLU A 120 -0.49 19.13 2.48
N GLU A 121 -1.00 19.84 3.50
CA GLU A 121 -1.64 19.20 4.66
C GLU A 121 -2.85 18.36 4.25
N LYS A 122 -3.67 18.85 3.30
CA LYS A 122 -4.82 18.07 2.83
C LYS A 122 -4.40 16.82 2.07
N VAL A 123 -3.37 16.95 1.24
CA VAL A 123 -2.80 15.83 0.49
C VAL A 123 -2.28 14.76 1.45
N LEU A 124 -1.58 15.15 2.52
CA LEU A 124 -1.09 14.23 3.54
C LEU A 124 -2.22 13.64 4.40
N GLU A 125 -3.32 14.37 4.62
CA GLU A 125 -4.52 13.84 5.28
C GLU A 125 -5.16 12.71 4.44
N ILE A 126 -5.23 12.89 3.11
CA ILE A 126 -5.79 11.89 2.19
C ILE A 126 -4.83 10.71 2.01
N CYS A 127 -3.54 11.00 1.82
CA CYS A 127 -2.50 10.02 1.58
C CYS A 127 -1.31 10.29 2.50
N CYS A 128 -1.26 9.61 3.63
CA CYS A 128 -0.18 9.76 4.61
C CYS A 128 1.20 9.29 4.11
N TYR A 129 1.25 8.60 2.97
CA TYR A 129 2.48 8.15 2.29
C TYR A 129 2.74 8.96 1.02
N TRP A 130 2.21 10.18 0.92
CA TRP A 130 2.32 11.00 -0.29
C TRP A 130 3.78 11.23 -0.71
N GLU A 131 4.64 11.61 0.24
CA GLU A 131 6.05 11.95 -0.04
C GLU A 131 6.83 10.76 -0.60
N GLU A 132 6.51 9.54 -0.17
CA GLU A 132 7.12 8.32 -0.69
C GLU A 132 6.48 7.89 -2.02
N LEU A 133 5.18 8.07 -2.18
CA LEU A 133 4.43 7.58 -3.35
C LEU A 133 4.49 8.51 -4.55
N ASP A 134 4.55 9.83 -4.37
CA ASP A 134 4.56 10.81 -5.48
C ASP A 134 5.79 10.65 -6.40
N PRO A 135 7.02 10.47 -5.89
CA PRO A 135 8.17 10.17 -6.75
C PRO A 135 8.04 8.85 -7.51
N ILE A 136 7.32 7.86 -6.96
CA ILE A 136 7.16 6.52 -7.56
C ILE A 136 6.05 6.52 -8.62
N MET A 137 4.88 7.07 -8.26
CA MET A 137 3.64 6.96 -9.03
C MET A 137 3.36 8.18 -9.90
N GLY A 138 3.91 9.35 -9.53
CA GLY A 138 3.85 10.59 -10.30
C GLY A 138 4.88 10.63 -11.42
N SER A 139 5.94 9.82 -11.32
CA SER A 139 6.92 9.64 -12.37
C SER A 139 6.28 9.02 -13.61
N ARG A 140 5.88 9.87 -14.55
CA ARG A 140 5.88 9.50 -15.95
C ARG A 140 7.33 9.32 -16.31
N LEU A 141 7.83 8.09 -16.33
CA LEU A 141 8.99 7.82 -17.16
C LEU A 141 8.55 8.17 -18.57
N VAL A 142 8.90 9.39 -18.98
CA VAL A 142 8.95 9.76 -20.38
C VAL A 142 9.79 8.65 -20.98
N THR A 143 9.16 7.84 -21.82
CA THR A 143 9.89 7.02 -22.79
C THR A 143 10.77 8.00 -23.56
N GLU A 144 11.98 8.26 -23.08
CA GLU A 144 13.01 8.87 -23.89
C GLU A 144 13.21 7.87 -25.02
N PRO A 145 12.84 8.20 -26.27
CA PRO A 145 13.19 7.35 -27.37
C PRO A 145 14.71 7.32 -27.38
N LEU A 146 15.29 6.12 -27.28
CA LEU A 146 16.69 5.94 -27.64
C LEU A 146 16.80 6.38 -29.10
N HIS A 147 17.27 7.61 -29.31
CA HIS A 147 17.72 8.06 -30.62
C HIS A 147 18.96 7.23 -30.95
N ILE A 148 18.74 6.16 -31.72
CA ILE A 148 19.78 5.48 -32.50
C ILE A 148 20.09 6.27 -33.77
#